data_AF-A0A1E3VVS2-F1
#
_entry.id   AF-A0A1E3VVS2-F1
#
_cell.length_a   1.000
_cell.length_b   1.000
_cell.length_c   1.000
_cell.angle_alpha   90.00
_cell.angle_beta   90.00
_cell.angle_gamma   90.00
#
_symmetry.space_group_name_H-M   'P 1'
#
loop_
_entity.id
_entity.type
_entity.pdbx_description
1 polymer ?
#
loop_
_entity_poly.entity_id
_entity_poly.type
_entity_poly.pdbx_seq_one_letter_code
_entity_poly.pdbx_strand_id
1 'polypeptide(L)'
;MLAHIVLPALLLGLGCVSAQAESCRVTANEMVNTATAELLQDVIKKDPELAKLDERTLVLEAGKKLITAERSDFKARGWMMLLWYGGKPGGEIVANSAEQLDTEEDRAHLYFVMGLFQLGSPKQETAAAGRTLLAQVKDTGKVTFVPEDMWELLIETCDLPK
;
A
#
# COMPACT_ATOMS: atom_id res chain seq x y z
N MET A 1 -44.87 -20.05 37.10
CA MET A 1 -44.49 -19.99 35.68
C MET A 1 -44.68 -18.53 35.26
N LEU A 2 -43.72 -17.74 34.77
CA LEU A 2 -42.38 -17.94 34.23
C LEU A 2 -41.58 -16.65 34.49
N ALA A 3 -40.30 -16.82 34.80
CA ALA A 3 -39.31 -15.77 34.94
C ALA A 3 -39.10 -15.03 33.61
N HIS A 4 -38.98 -13.70 33.65
CA HIS A 4 -38.46 -12.92 32.53
C HIS A 4 -37.09 -12.37 32.93
N ILE A 5 -36.07 -13.15 32.60
CA ILE A 5 -34.67 -12.75 32.61
C ILE A 5 -34.49 -11.78 31.44
N VAL A 6 -34.14 -10.53 31.74
CA VAL A 6 -33.70 -9.56 30.73
C VAL A 6 -32.24 -9.24 31.03
N LEU A 7 -31.36 -9.87 30.25
CA LEU A 7 -30.05 -9.40 29.74
C LEU A 7 -29.37 -10.64 29.11
N PRO A 8 -28.42 -10.53 28.14
CA PRO A 8 -27.76 -9.32 27.65
C PRO A 8 -27.65 -9.23 26.12
N ALA A 9 -27.58 -8.02 25.57
CA ALA A 9 -26.98 -7.81 24.24
C ALA A 9 -25.83 -6.81 24.39
N LEU A 10 -24.73 -7.30 24.98
CA LEU A 10 -23.40 -6.81 24.64
C LEU A 10 -23.15 -7.20 23.17
N LEU A 11 -23.49 -6.31 22.24
CA LEU A 11 -22.96 -6.40 20.89
C LEU A 11 -21.71 -5.54 20.83
N LEU A 12 -20.60 -6.26 20.89
CA LEU A 12 -19.24 -5.86 20.56
C LEU A 12 -19.24 -4.86 19.40
N GLY A 13 -18.73 -3.66 19.65
CA GLY A 13 -18.38 -2.69 18.62
C GLY A 13 -17.24 -3.22 17.76
N LEU A 14 -17.57 -4.12 16.83
CA LEU A 14 -16.80 -4.32 15.61
C LEU A 14 -17.11 -3.10 14.75
N GLY A 15 -16.15 -2.16 14.68
CA GLY A 15 -16.28 -1.01 13.79
C GLY A 15 -16.61 -1.50 12.38
N CYS A 16 -17.81 -1.20 11.89
CA CYS A 16 -18.19 -1.49 10.52
C CYS A 16 -17.20 -0.79 9.59
N VAL A 17 -16.32 -1.55 8.94
CA VAL A 17 -15.65 -1.08 7.74
C VAL A 17 -16.76 -0.81 6.73
N SER A 18 -16.92 0.44 6.32
CA SER A 18 -17.88 0.77 5.26
C SER A 18 -17.53 0.00 4.00
N ALA A 19 -18.52 -0.57 3.30
CA ALA A 19 -18.34 -1.30 2.05
C ALA A 19 -17.54 -0.51 0.99
N GLN A 20 -17.54 0.82 1.09
CA GLN A 20 -16.79 1.71 0.24
C GLN A 20 -15.29 1.80 0.58
N ALA A 21 -14.94 1.85 1.87
CA ALA A 21 -13.53 1.75 2.29
C ALA A 21 -12.95 0.37 1.94
N GLU A 22 -13.81 -0.66 1.88
CA GLU A 22 -13.44 -1.98 1.42
C GLU A 22 -13.05 -1.99 -0.06
N SER A 23 -13.80 -1.33 -0.94
CA SER A 23 -13.45 -1.28 -2.37
C SER A 23 -12.13 -0.56 -2.63
N CYS A 24 -11.91 0.60 -1.99
CA CYS A 24 -10.62 1.32 -2.06
C CYS A 24 -9.45 0.45 -1.60
N ARG A 25 -9.66 -0.33 -0.53
CA ARG A 25 -8.65 -1.25 -0.01
C ARG A 25 -8.35 -2.41 -0.96
N VAL A 26 -9.38 -3.01 -1.56
CA VAL A 26 -9.20 -4.07 -2.55
C VAL A 26 -8.37 -3.57 -3.74
N THR A 27 -8.73 -2.42 -4.30
CA THR A 27 -8.00 -1.82 -5.44
C THR A 27 -6.54 -1.51 -5.10
N ALA A 28 -6.28 -0.89 -3.95
CA ALA A 28 -4.91 -0.60 -3.52
C ALA A 28 -4.08 -1.88 -3.34
N ASN A 29 -4.67 -2.91 -2.72
CA ASN A 29 -4.00 -4.18 -2.50
C ASN A 29 -3.76 -4.96 -3.80
N GLU A 30 -4.71 -4.97 -4.72
CA GLU A 30 -4.56 -5.65 -6.01
C GLU A 30 -3.43 -5.03 -6.84
N MET A 31 -3.34 -3.70 -6.84
CA MET A 31 -2.24 -2.99 -7.50
C MET A 31 -0.88 -3.36 -6.91
N VAL A 32 -0.76 -3.34 -5.58
CA VAL A 32 0.48 -3.71 -4.89
C VAL A 32 0.84 -5.17 -5.12
N ASN A 33 -0.13 -6.08 -5.01
CA ASN A 33 0.07 -7.50 -5.25
C ASN A 33 0.58 -7.73 -6.67
N THR A 34 -0.03 -7.11 -7.68
CA THR A 34 0.40 -7.26 -9.08
C THR A 34 1.82 -6.72 -9.29
N ALA A 35 2.11 -5.54 -8.77
CA ALA A 35 3.42 -4.90 -8.93
C ALA A 35 4.57 -5.65 -8.23
N THR A 36 4.27 -6.33 -7.11
CA THR A 36 5.27 -6.99 -6.26
C THR A 36 5.40 -8.49 -6.53
N ALA A 37 4.31 -9.21 -6.79
CA ALA A 37 4.32 -10.66 -7.01
C ALA A 37 5.08 -11.05 -8.27
N GLU A 38 4.85 -10.35 -9.38
CA GLU A 38 5.58 -10.59 -10.64
C GLU A 38 7.08 -10.36 -10.47
N LEU A 39 7.44 -9.29 -9.74
CA LEU A 39 8.84 -8.95 -9.51
C LEU A 39 9.53 -9.98 -8.60
N LEU A 40 8.88 -10.42 -7.52
CA LEU A 40 9.41 -11.46 -6.64
C LEU A 40 9.62 -12.78 -7.39
N GLN A 41 8.65 -13.19 -8.22
CA GLN A 41 8.79 -14.39 -9.03
C GLN A 41 9.94 -14.28 -10.03
N ASP A 42 10.11 -13.15 -10.70
CA ASP A 42 11.19 -12.96 -11.67
C ASP A 42 12.57 -12.88 -11.00
N VAL A 43 12.65 -12.34 -9.78
CA VAL A 43 13.87 -12.36 -8.97
C VAL A 43 14.22 -13.78 -8.54
N ILE A 44 13.25 -14.56 -8.04
CA ILE A 44 13.46 -15.97 -7.67
C ILE A 44 13.88 -16.81 -8.88
N LYS A 45 13.31 -16.59 -10.08
CA LYS A 45 13.73 -17.28 -11.30
C LYS A 45 15.20 -17.01 -11.65
N LYS A 46 15.68 -15.78 -11.41
CA LYS A 46 17.06 -15.36 -11.71
C LYS A 46 18.06 -15.79 -10.65
N ASP A 47 17.61 -15.95 -9.41
CA ASP A 47 18.41 -16.45 -8.29
C ASP A 47 17.58 -17.44 -7.43
N PRO A 48 17.58 -18.73 -7.80
CA PRO A 48 16.74 -19.74 -7.14
C PRO A 48 17.06 -19.97 -5.65
N GLU A 49 18.24 -19.57 -5.18
CA GLU A 49 18.62 -19.70 -3.77
C GLU A 49 17.75 -18.80 -2.87
N LEU A 50 17.20 -17.72 -3.42
CA LEU A 50 16.26 -16.83 -2.73
C LEU A 50 14.94 -17.53 -2.35
N ALA A 51 14.57 -18.61 -3.04
CA ALA A 51 13.39 -19.42 -2.68
C ALA A 51 13.56 -20.15 -1.34
N LYS A 52 14.77 -20.22 -0.78
CA LYS A 52 15.07 -20.85 0.51
C LYS A 52 14.90 -19.90 1.69
N LEU A 53 14.79 -18.59 1.44
CA LEU A 53 14.54 -17.59 2.47
C LEU A 53 13.06 -17.62 2.87
N ASP A 54 12.76 -17.27 4.12
CA ASP A 54 11.38 -16.97 4.49
C ASP A 54 10.92 -15.70 3.77
N GLU A 55 9.63 -15.65 3.43
CA GLU A 55 9.03 -14.61 2.59
C GLU A 55 9.31 -13.20 3.13
N ARG A 56 9.28 -13.01 4.45
CA ARG A 56 9.56 -11.70 5.08
C ARG A 56 11.01 -11.30 4.88
N THR A 57 11.96 -12.21 5.10
CA THR A 57 13.39 -11.93 4.88
C THR A 57 13.65 -11.58 3.42
N LEU A 58 13.10 -12.37 2.49
CA LEU A 58 13.21 -12.11 1.05
C LEU A 58 12.69 -10.72 0.68
N VAL A 59 11.50 -10.35 1.16
CA VAL A 59 10.89 -9.04 0.93
C VAL A 59 11.76 -7.92 1.50
N LEU A 60 12.29 -8.07 2.71
CA LEU A 60 13.10 -7.04 3.35
C LEU A 60 14.41 -6.81 2.58
N GLU A 61 15.06 -7.87 2.12
CA GLU A 61 16.28 -7.76 1.31
C GLU A 61 16.01 -7.18 -0.08
N ALA A 62 14.99 -7.70 -0.78
CA ALA A 62 14.59 -7.22 -2.10
C ALA A 62 14.14 -5.76 -2.05
N GLY A 63 13.30 -5.41 -1.07
CA GLY A 63 12.81 -4.06 -0.84
C GLY A 63 13.95 -3.06 -0.63
N LYS A 64 14.91 -3.38 0.26
CA LYS A 64 16.10 -2.53 0.50
C LYS A 64 16.94 -2.31 -0.76
N LYS A 65 17.09 -3.35 -1.60
CA LYS A 65 17.84 -3.25 -2.86
C LYS A 65 17.12 -2.39 -3.90
N LEU A 66 15.80 -2.46 -3.95
CA LEU A 66 14.99 -1.72 -4.92
C LEU A 66 14.91 -0.23 -4.60
N ILE A 67 14.83 0.15 -3.31
CA ILE A 67 14.75 1.57 -2.92
C ILE A 67 16.04 2.35 -3.17
N THR A 68 17.16 1.67 -3.45
CA THR A 68 18.44 2.29 -3.84
C THR A 68 18.71 2.22 -5.34
N ALA A 69 17.78 1.67 -6.14
CA ALA A 69 17.92 1.59 -7.60
C ALA A 69 17.93 2.99 -8.22
N GLU A 70 18.56 3.15 -9.40
CA GLU A 70 18.58 4.46 -10.09
C GLU A 70 17.20 4.91 -10.56
N ARG A 71 16.34 3.96 -10.95
CA ARG A 71 15.00 4.26 -11.49
C ARG A 71 13.96 4.40 -10.38
N SER A 72 13.20 5.49 -10.39
CA SER A 72 12.18 5.78 -9.38
C SER A 72 11.03 4.77 -9.37
N ASP A 73 10.67 4.17 -10.50
CA ASP A 73 9.64 3.13 -10.58
C ASP A 73 10.06 1.84 -9.85
N PHE A 74 11.35 1.51 -9.86
CA PHE A 74 11.89 0.40 -9.08
C PHE A 74 11.88 0.73 -7.58
N LYS A 75 12.22 1.97 -7.21
CA LYS A 75 12.11 2.41 -5.81
C LYS A 75 10.67 2.30 -5.28
N ALA A 76 9.67 2.70 -6.08
CA ALA A 76 8.26 2.53 -5.73
C ALA A 76 7.89 1.08 -5.42
N ARG A 77 8.31 0.13 -6.27
CA ARG A 77 8.10 -1.30 -6.01
C ARG A 77 8.80 -1.76 -4.73
N GLY A 78 10.00 -1.24 -4.46
CA GLY A 78 10.71 -1.46 -3.19
C GLY A 78 9.93 -0.99 -1.97
N TRP A 79 9.38 0.22 -1.99
CA TRP A 79 8.56 0.73 -0.89
C TRP A 79 7.26 -0.04 -0.73
N MET A 80 6.59 -0.45 -1.83
CA MET A 80 5.40 -1.30 -1.78
C MET A 80 5.70 -2.63 -1.08
N MET A 81 6.79 -3.29 -1.44
CA MET A 81 7.21 -4.54 -0.80
C MET A 81 7.42 -4.36 0.70
N LEU A 82 8.14 -3.32 1.10
CA LEU A 82 8.46 -3.04 2.49
C LEU A 82 7.21 -2.71 3.32
N LEU A 83 6.30 -1.88 2.80
CA LEU A 83 5.08 -1.49 3.52
C LEU A 83 4.06 -2.64 3.65
N TRP A 84 3.87 -3.46 2.62
CA TRP A 84 2.84 -4.51 2.64
C TRP A 84 3.31 -5.80 3.30
N TYR A 85 4.54 -6.23 3.06
CA TYR A 85 5.01 -7.55 3.50
C TYR A 85 6.16 -7.50 4.50
N GLY A 86 6.87 -6.37 4.59
CA GLY A 86 8.00 -6.19 5.51
C GLY A 86 7.62 -6.07 6.99
N GLY A 87 6.34 -5.85 7.31
CA GLY A 87 5.86 -5.60 8.67
C GLY A 87 6.47 -4.34 9.29
N LYS A 88 6.57 -4.31 10.63
CA LYS A 88 7.13 -3.16 11.35
C LYS A 88 8.54 -2.74 10.84
N PRO A 89 9.50 -3.67 10.62
CA PRO A 89 10.80 -3.29 10.08
C PRO A 89 10.72 -2.63 8.69
N GLY A 90 9.84 -3.12 7.82
CA GLY A 90 9.63 -2.51 6.50
C GLY A 90 9.05 -1.10 6.59
N GLY A 91 8.08 -0.90 7.49
CA GLY A 91 7.52 0.41 7.78
C GLY A 91 8.55 1.43 8.29
N GLU A 92 9.45 1.00 9.17
CA GLU A 92 10.55 1.85 9.67
C GLU A 92 11.53 2.26 8.55
N ILE A 93 11.86 1.34 7.64
CA ILE A 93 12.71 1.66 6.48
C ILE A 93 12.05 2.70 5.58
N VAL A 94 10.75 2.55 5.31
CA VAL A 94 10.00 3.48 4.45
C VAL A 94 9.82 4.85 5.12
N ALA A 95 9.58 4.89 6.43
CA ALA A 95 9.47 6.15 7.16
C ALA A 95 10.78 6.97 7.08
N ASN A 96 11.93 6.29 7.10
CA ASN A 96 13.25 6.93 7.03
C ASN A 96 13.71 7.21 5.59
N SER A 97 13.02 6.72 4.56
CA SER A 97 13.47 6.90 3.17
C SER A 97 13.24 8.33 2.67
N ALA A 98 12.22 9.03 3.19
CA ALA A 98 11.86 10.38 2.75
C ALA A 98 13.00 11.39 2.89
N GLU A 99 13.80 11.30 3.95
CA GLU A 99 14.94 12.19 4.22
C GLU A 99 16.12 11.98 3.25
N GLN A 100 16.14 10.85 2.54
CA GLN A 100 17.23 10.43 1.65
C GLN A 100 16.91 10.68 0.17
N LEU A 101 15.77 11.32 -0.15
CA LEU A 101 15.30 11.51 -1.52
C LEU A 101 15.79 12.81 -2.14
N ASP A 102 16.72 12.69 -3.08
CA ASP A 102 17.32 13.84 -3.78
C ASP A 102 16.37 14.46 -4.82
N THR A 103 15.56 13.65 -5.50
CA THR A 103 14.77 14.11 -6.66
C THR A 103 13.29 14.28 -6.36
N GLU A 104 12.64 15.21 -7.07
CA GLU A 104 11.17 15.35 -7.03
C GLU A 104 10.45 14.10 -7.55
N GLU A 105 11.06 13.41 -8.51
CA GLU A 105 10.50 12.18 -9.08
C GLU A 105 10.46 11.06 -8.04
N ASP A 106 11.54 10.85 -7.29
CA ASP A 106 11.56 9.86 -6.21
C ASP A 106 10.55 10.21 -5.11
N ARG A 107 10.44 11.50 -4.74
CA ARG A 107 9.46 11.95 -3.75
C ARG A 107 8.03 11.69 -4.21
N ALA A 108 7.72 11.96 -5.48
CA ALA A 108 6.40 11.65 -6.06
C ALA A 108 6.10 10.14 -6.01
N HIS A 109 7.09 9.30 -6.31
CA HIS A 109 6.95 7.84 -6.22
C HIS A 109 6.76 7.35 -4.77
N LEU A 110 7.45 7.94 -3.79
CA LEU A 110 7.24 7.62 -2.39
C LEU A 110 5.84 8.03 -1.93
N TYR A 111 5.41 9.24 -2.27
CA TYR A 111 4.08 9.74 -1.92
C TYR A 111 2.96 8.97 -2.61
N PHE A 112 3.19 8.50 -3.83
CA PHE A 112 2.28 7.56 -4.48
C PHE A 112 2.08 6.30 -3.63
N VAL A 113 3.18 5.66 -3.20
CA VAL A 113 3.13 4.44 -2.39
C VAL A 113 2.50 4.70 -1.01
N MET A 114 2.82 5.83 -0.37
CA MET A 114 2.17 6.24 0.88
C MET A 114 0.68 6.50 0.69
N GLY A 115 0.29 7.10 -0.43
CA GLY A 115 -1.10 7.34 -0.80
C GLY A 115 -1.88 6.04 -0.94
N LEU A 116 -1.33 5.05 -1.66
CA LEU A 116 -1.90 3.71 -1.76
C LEU A 116 -2.04 3.04 -0.38
N PHE A 117 -1.01 3.17 0.47
CA PHE A 117 -1.00 2.51 1.77
C PHE A 117 -2.09 3.09 2.70
N GLN A 118 -2.22 4.42 2.68
CA GLN A 118 -3.28 5.11 3.39
C GLN A 118 -4.66 4.79 2.83
N LEU A 119 -4.80 4.73 1.50
CA LEU A 119 -6.05 4.36 0.80
C LEU A 119 -6.54 2.96 1.23
N GLY A 120 -5.61 2.03 1.48
CA GLY A 120 -5.91 0.69 1.99
C GLY A 120 -6.30 0.62 3.48
N SER A 121 -6.30 1.75 4.20
CA SER A 121 -6.66 1.79 5.61
C SER A 121 -8.14 1.48 5.83
N PRO A 122 -8.52 0.70 6.86
CA PRO A 122 -9.92 0.52 7.25
C PRO A 122 -10.52 1.79 7.88
N LYS A 123 -9.70 2.79 8.22
CA LYS A 123 -10.16 4.08 8.76
C LYS A 123 -10.45 5.04 7.61
N GLN A 124 -11.70 5.48 7.50
CA GLN A 124 -12.15 6.37 6.41
C GLN A 124 -11.32 7.65 6.30
N GLU A 125 -11.02 8.33 7.41
CA GLU A 125 -10.22 9.56 7.40
C GLU A 125 -8.81 9.33 6.83
N THR A 126 -8.18 8.21 7.20
CA THR A 126 -6.86 7.83 6.66
C THR A 126 -6.96 7.49 5.18
N ALA A 127 -7.99 6.75 4.77
CA ALA A 127 -8.22 6.42 3.37
C ALA A 127 -8.46 7.69 2.53
N ALA A 128 -9.22 8.66 3.05
CA ALA A 128 -9.48 9.94 2.39
C ALA A 128 -8.21 10.80 2.26
N ALA A 129 -7.34 10.79 3.27
CA ALA A 129 -6.02 11.42 3.20
C ALA A 129 -5.15 10.74 2.11
N GLY A 130 -5.19 9.41 2.03
CA GLY A 130 -4.52 8.63 0.98
C GLY A 130 -5.00 9.02 -0.43
N ARG A 131 -6.32 9.09 -0.64
CA ARG A 131 -6.94 9.54 -1.90
C ARG A 131 -6.49 10.95 -2.28
N THR A 132 -6.51 11.87 -1.32
CA THR A 132 -6.08 13.26 -1.53
C THR A 132 -4.61 13.32 -1.95
N LEU A 133 -3.75 12.55 -1.28
CA LEU A 133 -2.33 12.46 -1.63
C LEU A 133 -2.12 11.89 -3.03
N LEU A 134 -2.89 10.86 -3.43
CA LEU A 134 -2.84 10.29 -4.78
C LEU A 134 -3.24 11.31 -5.85
N ALA A 135 -4.29 12.11 -5.62
CA ALA A 135 -4.68 13.19 -6.53
C ALA A 135 -3.57 14.23 -6.69
N GLN A 136 -2.95 14.66 -5.58
CA GLN A 136 -1.82 15.59 -5.63
C GLN A 136 -0.62 15.02 -6.40
N VAL A 137 -0.34 13.72 -6.23
CA VAL A 137 0.75 13.06 -6.96
C VAL A 137 0.44 12.93 -8.45
N LYS A 138 -0.81 12.60 -8.83
CA LYS A 138 -1.24 12.56 -10.24
C LYS A 138 -0.96 13.89 -10.94
N ASP A 139 -1.30 15.01 -10.29
CA ASP A 139 -1.10 16.36 -10.82
C ASP A 139 0.37 16.73 -11.07
N THR A 140 1.32 16.03 -10.43
CA THR A 140 2.76 16.25 -10.69
C THR A 140 3.21 15.71 -12.05
N GLY A 141 2.48 14.75 -12.63
CA GLY A 141 2.86 14.03 -13.85
C GLY A 141 4.15 13.21 -13.75
N LYS A 142 4.71 13.02 -12.54
CA LYS A 142 6.00 12.33 -12.33
C LYS A 142 5.86 10.81 -12.23
N VAL A 143 4.68 10.30 -11.89
CA VAL A 143 4.42 8.86 -11.74
C VAL A 143 3.76 8.36 -13.01
N THR A 144 4.58 7.94 -13.98
CA THR A 144 4.12 7.61 -15.35
C THR A 144 3.85 6.13 -15.59
N PHE A 145 4.28 5.26 -14.67
CA PHE A 145 4.04 3.81 -14.80
C PHE A 145 2.61 3.39 -14.41
N VAL A 146 1.83 4.33 -13.87
CA VAL A 146 0.43 4.13 -13.51
C VAL A 146 -0.43 4.64 -14.68
N PRO A 147 -1.20 3.77 -15.34
CA PRO A 147 -2.06 4.18 -16.44
C PRO A 147 -3.28 4.99 -15.96
N GLU A 148 -3.90 5.75 -16.87
CA GLU A 148 -4.96 6.71 -16.53
C GLU A 148 -6.22 6.05 -15.92
N ASP A 149 -6.58 4.86 -16.41
CA ASP A 149 -7.67 4.05 -15.87
C ASP A 149 -7.42 3.64 -14.40
N MET A 150 -6.17 3.34 -14.04
CA MET A 150 -5.79 3.06 -12.66
C MET A 150 -5.88 4.31 -11.78
N TRP A 151 -5.55 5.49 -12.31
CA TRP A 151 -5.75 6.75 -11.57
C TRP A 151 -7.24 7.01 -11.31
N GLU A 152 -8.10 6.79 -12.29
CA GLU A 152 -9.56 6.90 -12.15
C GLU A 152 -10.10 5.93 -11.10
N LEU A 153 -9.62 4.68 -11.09
CA LEU A 153 -10.01 3.68 -10.08
C LEU A 153 -9.62 4.13 -8.66
N LEU A 154 -8.40 4.63 -8.49
CA LEU A 154 -7.86 5.03 -7.18
C LEU A 154 -8.47 6.31 -6.63
N ILE A 155 -8.80 7.27 -7.50
CA ILE A 155 -9.22 8.63 -7.09
C ILE A 155 -10.73 8.82 -7.19
N GLU A 156 -11.38 8.28 -8.22
CA GLU A 156 -12.77 8.62 -8.56
C GLU A 156 -13.74 7.49 -8.22
N THR A 157 -13.35 6.25 -8.49
CA THR A 157 -14.23 5.07 -8.30
C THR A 157 -14.26 4.57 -6.85
N CYS A 158 -13.19 4.83 -6.11
CA CYS A 158 -13.08 4.58 -4.68
C CYS A 158 -14.02 5.53 -3.87
N ASP A 159 -15.14 4.98 -3.39
CA ASP A 159 -16.31 5.73 -2.86
C ASP A 159 -16.13 6.22 -1.39
N LEU A 160 -15.08 6.97 -1.10
CA LEU A 160 -14.91 7.55 0.23
C LEU A 160 -15.80 8.79 0.42
N PRO A 161 -16.40 9.00 1.62
CA PRO A 161 -17.13 10.22 1.91
C PRO A 161 -16.28 11.45 1.58
N LYS A 162 -16.94 12.47 1.00
CA LYS A 162 -16.29 13.70 0.57
C LYS A 162 -15.83 14.53 1.76
#